data_AF-A0A9D1AS71-F1
#
_entry.id   AF-A0A9D1AS71-F1
#
_cell.length_a   1.000
_cell.length_b   1.000
_cell.length_c   1.000
_cell.angle_alpha   90.00
_cell.angle_beta   90.00
_cell.angle_gamma   90.00
#
_symmetry.space_group_name_H-M   'P 1'
#
loop_
_entity.id
_entity.type
_entity.pdbx_description
1 polymer ?
#
loop_
_entity_poly.entity_id
_entity_poly.type
_entity_poly.pdbx_seq_one_letter_code
_entity_poly.pdbx_strand_id
1 'polypeptide(L)'
;MTGWLVLVGAAQDPEDPGTQPDEAELELIVYGELQVEAARRAVVDELAELGFTDVVERGDHVVYRHERPWHGEVVLYEDGWMEVKRQPLRVEGREVPWARQDTPLAWAGCLIYPWACLRINGAMVGSRRWRSSESRTVAAVQPKVQAWGDRIADLAVEHRSDALPQRLEALWTEGIGLQGGARLQTYRERRAALLSYWASRTDTVWGDEIRRAVIAFCRAVVQHSDHPFTDAELRAFGATQEILSSSPRSPGPAEVGAP
;
A
#
# COMPACT_ATOMS: atom_id res chain seq x y z
N MET A 1 11.56 8.06 -70.75
CA MET A 1 11.51 6.61 -70.99
C MET A 1 12.78 5.99 -70.43
N THR A 2 12.76 5.62 -69.15
CA THR A 2 13.82 4.81 -68.54
C THR A 2 13.19 4.11 -67.34
N GLY A 3 12.74 2.88 -67.55
CA GLY A 3 12.17 2.03 -66.51
C GLY A 3 13.30 1.32 -65.76
N TRP A 4 13.20 1.30 -64.44
CA TRP A 4 14.04 0.47 -63.58
C TRP A 4 13.20 -0.70 -63.07
N LEU A 5 13.62 -1.89 -63.48
CA LEU A 5 13.10 -3.19 -63.06
C LEU A 5 13.69 -3.47 -61.67
N VAL A 6 12.87 -3.55 -60.62
CA VAL A 6 13.29 -4.05 -59.30
C VAL A 6 12.92 -5.53 -59.23
N LEU A 7 13.94 -6.38 -59.24
CA LEU A 7 13.84 -7.81 -58.96
C LEU A 7 13.59 -8.00 -57.45
N VAL A 8 12.39 -8.45 -57.09
CA VAL A 8 12.08 -8.95 -55.75
C VAL A 8 12.56 -10.40 -55.67
N GLY A 9 13.73 -10.60 -55.09
CA GLY A 9 14.21 -11.92 -54.68
C GLY A 9 13.56 -12.31 -53.36
N ALA A 10 12.68 -13.30 -53.37
CA ALA A 10 12.16 -13.93 -52.16
C ALA A 10 13.26 -14.83 -51.57
N ALA A 11 13.99 -14.31 -50.58
CA ALA A 11 14.79 -15.14 -49.70
C ALA A 11 13.83 -15.82 -48.71
N GLN A 12 13.72 -17.14 -48.81
CA GLN A 12 13.09 -17.96 -47.77
C GLN A 12 14.07 -18.01 -46.59
N ASP A 13 13.75 -17.34 -45.50
CA ASP A 13 14.46 -17.50 -44.24
C ASP A 13 14.27 -18.94 -43.74
N PRO A 14 15.34 -19.62 -43.29
CA PRO A 14 15.23 -20.94 -42.69
C PRO A 14 14.43 -20.83 -41.38
N GLU A 15 13.31 -21.56 -41.30
CA GLU A 15 12.59 -21.80 -40.05
C GLU A 15 13.57 -22.34 -39.00
N ASP A 16 13.78 -21.56 -37.93
CA ASP A 16 14.51 -21.95 -36.73
C ASP A 16 13.60 -22.83 -35.85
N PRO A 17 13.83 -24.15 -35.76
CA PRO A 17 13.03 -25.05 -34.94
C PRO A 17 13.56 -24.99 -33.51
N GLY A 18 13.39 -23.86 -32.84
CA GLY A 18 14.06 -23.63 -31.56
C GLY A 18 13.49 -22.54 -30.65
N THR A 19 12.51 -21.75 -31.09
CA THR A 19 11.82 -20.83 -30.17
C THR A 19 10.90 -21.66 -29.29
N GLN A 20 11.46 -22.16 -28.18
CA GLN A 20 10.66 -22.48 -27.01
C GLN A 20 9.73 -21.27 -26.80
N PRO A 21 8.41 -21.46 -26.64
CA PRO A 21 7.55 -20.35 -26.27
C PRO A 21 8.23 -19.72 -25.07
N ASP A 22 8.61 -18.44 -25.19
CA ASP A 22 8.94 -17.63 -24.02
C ASP A 22 7.88 -18.03 -23.02
N GLU A 23 8.33 -18.62 -21.90
CA GLU A 23 7.51 -18.73 -20.70
C GLU A 23 7.12 -17.29 -20.44
N ALA A 24 6.00 -16.88 -21.04
CA ALA A 24 5.39 -15.59 -20.83
C ALA A 24 5.31 -15.55 -19.33
N GLU A 25 6.18 -14.74 -18.75
CA GLU A 25 6.32 -14.50 -17.34
C GLU A 25 4.89 -14.29 -16.87
N LEU A 26 4.30 -15.36 -16.34
CA LEU A 26 2.94 -15.35 -15.86
C LEU A 26 3.10 -14.58 -14.57
N GLU A 27 3.12 -13.25 -14.74
CA GLU A 27 3.05 -12.27 -13.68
C GLU A 27 1.75 -12.62 -12.98
N LEU A 28 1.88 -13.45 -11.94
CA LEU A 28 0.83 -13.76 -11.01
C LEU A 28 0.64 -12.47 -10.25
N ILE A 29 -0.04 -11.51 -10.88
CA ILE A 29 -0.38 -10.26 -10.25
C ILE A 29 -1.29 -10.64 -9.10
N VAL A 30 -0.74 -10.56 -7.88
CA VAL A 30 -1.46 -10.85 -6.65
C VAL A 30 -2.61 -9.87 -6.62
N TYR A 31 -3.85 -10.40 -6.66
CA TYR A 31 -5.07 -9.60 -6.75
C TYR A 31 -5.16 -8.51 -5.65
N GLY A 32 -4.43 -8.66 -4.54
CA GLY A 32 -4.29 -7.65 -3.51
C GLY A 32 -3.58 -6.37 -3.97
N GLU A 33 -2.46 -6.47 -4.69
CA GLU A 33 -1.68 -5.30 -5.15
C GLU A 33 -2.49 -4.45 -6.13
N LEU A 34 -3.21 -5.09 -7.06
CA LEU A 34 -4.12 -4.39 -7.98
C LEU A 34 -5.24 -3.64 -7.25
N GLN A 35 -5.75 -4.18 -6.15
CA GLN A 35 -6.78 -3.52 -5.35
C GLN A 35 -6.23 -2.32 -4.60
N VAL A 36 -4.98 -2.40 -4.09
CA VAL A 36 -4.30 -1.26 -3.47
C VAL A 36 -4.07 -0.15 -4.49
N GLU A 37 -3.56 -0.48 -5.68
CA GLU A 37 -3.33 0.50 -6.75
C GLU A 37 -4.63 1.11 -7.29
N ALA A 38 -5.69 0.32 -7.43
CA ALA A 38 -7.00 0.83 -7.81
C ALA A 38 -7.57 1.79 -6.75
N ALA A 39 -7.44 1.47 -5.46
CA ALA A 39 -7.87 2.34 -4.38
C ALA A 39 -7.03 3.63 -4.29
N ARG A 40 -5.71 3.52 -4.50
CA ARG A 40 -4.81 4.68 -4.61
C ARG A 40 -5.21 5.59 -5.76
N ARG A 41 -5.47 5.02 -6.94
CA ARG A 41 -5.92 5.78 -8.12
C ARG A 41 -7.21 6.56 -7.82
N ALA A 42 -8.16 5.97 -7.10
CA ALA A 42 -9.38 6.67 -6.70
C ALA A 42 -9.11 7.88 -5.78
N VAL A 43 -8.08 7.84 -4.94
CA VAL A 43 -7.64 9.01 -4.14
C VAL A 43 -7.05 10.08 -5.05
N VAL A 44 -6.21 9.68 -6.01
CA VAL A 44 -5.57 10.61 -6.96
C VAL A 44 -6.60 11.27 -7.87
N ASP A 45 -7.57 10.53 -8.37
CA ASP A 45 -8.65 11.04 -9.22
C ASP A 45 -9.49 12.08 -8.47
N GLU A 46 -9.86 11.81 -7.21
CA GLU A 46 -10.57 12.76 -6.35
C GLU A 46 -9.74 14.04 -6.09
N LEU A 47 -8.43 13.91 -5.85
CA LEU A 47 -7.53 15.06 -5.71
C LEU A 47 -7.44 15.89 -7.00
N ALA A 48 -7.38 15.23 -8.16
CA ALA A 48 -7.37 15.90 -9.46
C ALA A 48 -8.68 16.65 -9.72
N GLU A 49 -9.84 16.05 -9.42
CA GLU A 49 -11.16 16.69 -9.51
C GLU A 49 -11.27 17.92 -8.61
N LEU A 50 -10.63 17.89 -7.44
CA LEU A 50 -10.54 19.03 -6.53
C LEU A 50 -9.54 20.12 -6.98
N GLY A 51 -8.81 19.92 -8.07
CA GLY A 51 -7.87 20.89 -8.64
C GLY A 51 -6.42 20.76 -8.15
N PHE A 52 -6.04 19.63 -7.56
CA PHE A 52 -4.67 19.32 -7.17
C PHE A 52 -3.91 18.62 -8.30
N THR A 53 -3.44 19.39 -9.28
CA THR A 53 -2.87 18.88 -10.54
C THR A 53 -1.34 18.89 -10.61
N ASP A 54 -0.64 19.71 -9.81
CA ASP A 54 0.83 19.76 -9.79
C ASP A 54 1.36 18.68 -8.82
N VAL A 55 2.04 17.67 -9.37
CA VAL A 55 2.52 16.48 -8.64
C VAL A 55 4.03 16.56 -8.47
N VAL A 56 4.51 16.45 -7.22
CA VAL A 56 5.92 16.38 -6.89
C VAL A 56 6.21 15.13 -6.08
N GLU A 57 6.92 14.18 -6.69
CA GLU A 57 7.37 12.96 -6.04
C GLU A 57 8.57 13.22 -5.13
N ARG A 58 8.53 12.63 -3.94
CA ARG A 58 9.51 12.80 -2.87
C ARG A 58 9.74 11.48 -2.16
N GLY A 59 10.42 10.52 -2.79
CA GLY A 59 10.89 9.29 -2.13
C GLY A 59 9.78 8.50 -1.42
N ASP A 60 9.52 8.82 -0.15
CA ASP A 60 8.52 8.23 0.73
C ASP A 60 7.10 8.82 0.61
N HIS A 61 6.92 9.92 -0.15
CA HIS A 61 5.62 10.57 -0.33
C HIS A 61 5.47 11.29 -1.67
N VAL A 62 4.23 11.61 -2.02
CA VAL A 62 3.86 12.42 -3.18
C VAL A 62 3.14 13.69 -2.72
N VAL A 63 3.56 14.84 -3.22
CA VAL A 63 2.95 16.13 -2.90
C VAL A 63 2.09 16.59 -4.07
N TYR A 64 0.78 16.64 -3.86
CA TYR A 64 -0.20 17.17 -4.79
C TYR A 64 -0.51 18.62 -4.46
N ARG A 65 -0.35 19.54 -5.41
CA ARG A 65 -0.54 20.97 -5.19
C ARG A 65 -1.73 21.49 -5.97
N HIS A 66 -2.53 22.29 -5.29
CA HIS A 66 -3.67 22.93 -5.91
C HIS A 66 -3.25 24.08 -6.83
N GLU A 67 -3.90 24.21 -7.98
CA GLU A 67 -3.63 25.27 -8.97
C GLU A 67 -3.76 26.68 -8.37
N ARG A 68 -4.79 26.84 -7.53
CA ARG A 68 -5.01 28.05 -6.72
C ARG A 68 -4.27 27.94 -5.38
N PRO A 69 -3.28 28.82 -5.08
CA PRO A 69 -2.39 28.64 -3.93
C PRO A 69 -3.03 28.63 -2.54
N TRP A 70 -4.23 29.21 -2.41
CA TRP A 70 -4.92 29.32 -1.13
C TRP A 70 -5.58 28.03 -0.65
N HIS A 71 -5.67 27.00 -1.50
CA HIS A 71 -6.18 25.68 -1.16
C HIS A 71 -5.10 24.75 -0.58
N GLY A 72 -3.82 25.10 -0.71
CA GLY A 72 -2.72 24.35 -0.11
C GLY A 72 -2.18 23.22 -0.98
N GLU A 73 -1.50 22.29 -0.32
CA GLU A 73 -0.96 21.06 -0.91
C GLU A 73 -1.33 19.87 -0.03
N VAL A 74 -1.52 18.72 -0.67
CA VAL A 74 -1.82 17.44 -0.02
C VAL A 74 -0.58 16.58 -0.14
N VAL A 75 -0.07 16.12 1.00
CA VAL A 75 1.02 15.16 1.09
C VAL A 75 0.40 13.79 1.29
N LEU A 76 0.65 12.88 0.35
CA LEU A 76 0.17 11.51 0.37
C LEU A 76 1.36 10.56 0.55
N TYR A 77 1.36 9.81 1.65
CA TYR A 77 2.41 8.84 1.98
C TYR A 77 2.03 7.45 1.48
N GLU A 78 3.03 6.59 1.28
CA GLU A 78 2.82 5.21 0.79
C GLU A 78 2.04 4.31 1.77
N ASP A 79 2.01 4.66 3.06
CA ASP A 79 1.30 3.93 4.11
C ASP A 79 -0.21 4.28 4.20
N GLY A 80 -0.71 5.08 3.26
CA GLY A 80 -2.10 5.56 3.27
C GLY A 80 -2.32 6.77 4.18
N TRP A 81 -1.28 7.34 4.78
CA TRP A 81 -1.40 8.60 5.52
C TRP A 81 -1.52 9.80 4.57
N MET A 82 -2.35 10.76 4.95
CA MET A 82 -2.55 12.00 4.20
C MET A 82 -2.46 13.22 5.13
N GLU A 83 -1.73 14.24 4.69
CA GLU A 83 -1.63 15.52 5.40
C GLU A 83 -1.93 16.69 4.46
N VAL A 84 -2.81 17.61 4.88
CA VAL A 84 -3.11 18.83 4.11
C VAL A 84 -2.32 20.00 4.70
N LYS A 85 -1.38 20.53 3.92
CA LYS A 85 -0.48 21.62 4.32
C LYS A 85 -0.80 22.89 3.56
N ARG A 86 -0.45 24.03 4.16
CA ARG A 86 -0.39 25.30 3.41
C ARG A 86 0.75 25.23 2.42
N GLN A 87 0.53 25.75 1.22
CA GLN A 87 1.63 25.94 0.28
C GLN A 87 2.64 26.93 0.89
N PRO A 88 3.94 26.59 0.93
CA PRO A 88 4.96 27.53 1.36
C PRO A 88 5.05 28.70 0.37
N LEU A 89 5.66 29.80 0.81
CA LEU A 89 6.02 30.89 -0.10
C LEU A 89 6.98 30.35 -1.15
N ARG A 90 6.58 30.43 -2.42
CA ARG A 90 7.42 30.05 -3.55
C ARG A 90 7.66 31.25 -4.44
N VAL A 91 8.91 31.34 -4.90
CA VAL A 91 9.26 32.13 -6.06
C VAL A 91 9.13 31.19 -7.24
N GLU A 92 8.03 31.31 -7.97
CA GLU A 92 7.87 30.60 -9.23
C GLU A 92 8.30 31.58 -10.32
N GLY A 93 9.25 31.17 -11.16
CA GLY A 93 9.60 31.88 -12.38
C GLY A 93 8.45 31.78 -13.36
N ARG A 94 7.34 32.45 -13.04
CA ARG A 94 6.11 32.40 -13.82
C ARG A 94 6.40 32.80 -15.26
N GLU A 95 5.58 32.28 -16.16
CA GLU A 95 5.39 32.79 -17.51
C GLU A 95 5.14 34.31 -17.44
N VAL A 96 6.22 35.06 -17.54
CA VAL A 96 6.16 36.48 -17.86
C VAL A 96 5.70 36.55 -19.31
N PRO A 97 4.90 37.55 -19.71
CA PRO A 97 4.30 37.61 -21.05
C PRO A 97 5.32 37.54 -22.21
N TRP A 98 6.61 37.72 -21.92
CA TRP A 98 7.73 37.71 -22.87
C TRP A 98 8.71 36.52 -22.71
N ALA A 99 8.55 35.61 -21.75
CA ALA A 99 9.49 34.48 -21.56
C ALA A 99 8.81 33.22 -21.03
N ARG A 100 9.33 32.07 -21.48
CA ARG A 100 8.91 30.74 -21.00
C ARG A 100 9.29 30.54 -19.54
N GLN A 101 8.50 29.71 -18.84
CA GLN A 101 8.73 29.30 -17.45
C GLN A 101 10.17 28.77 -17.27
N ASP A 102 10.74 29.04 -16.08
CA ASP A 102 12.07 28.59 -15.65
C ASP A 102 13.27 28.97 -16.53
N THR A 103 13.12 29.97 -17.40
CA THR A 103 14.25 30.54 -18.14
C THR A 103 15.02 31.58 -17.30
N PRO A 104 16.34 31.77 -17.52
CA PRO A 104 17.10 32.84 -16.86
C PRO A 104 16.46 34.23 -17.06
N LEU A 105 15.80 34.45 -18.20
CA LEU A 105 15.07 35.68 -18.50
C LEU A 105 13.81 35.83 -17.63
N ALA A 106 13.08 34.75 -17.35
CA ALA A 106 11.94 34.76 -16.43
C ALA A 106 12.40 35.11 -15.01
N TRP A 107 13.51 34.52 -14.55
CA TRP A 107 14.13 34.85 -13.26
C TRP A 107 14.62 36.31 -13.18
N ALA A 108 15.20 36.85 -14.26
CA ALA A 108 15.56 38.27 -14.32
C ALA A 108 14.31 39.18 -14.25
N GLY A 109 13.21 38.76 -14.89
CA GLY A 109 11.91 39.41 -14.75
C GLY A 109 11.42 39.48 -13.30
N CYS A 110 11.68 38.45 -12.50
CA CYS A 110 11.35 38.43 -11.08
C CYS A 110 12.14 39.45 -10.25
N LEU A 111 13.36 39.85 -10.65
CA LEU A 111 14.09 40.93 -9.98
C LEU A 111 13.45 42.29 -10.23
N ILE A 112 12.92 42.52 -11.44
CA ILE A 112 12.28 43.78 -11.84
C ILE A 112 10.86 43.86 -11.27
N TYR A 113 10.12 42.74 -11.28
CA TYR A 113 8.73 42.65 -10.83
C TYR A 113 8.55 41.51 -9.82
N PRO A 114 9.09 41.62 -8.58
CA PRO A 114 9.06 40.54 -7.60
C PRO A 114 7.64 40.12 -7.20
N TRP A 115 6.69 41.05 -7.20
CA TRP A 115 5.28 40.78 -6.92
C TRP A 115 4.62 39.87 -7.97
N ALA A 116 5.15 39.80 -9.20
CA ALA A 116 4.64 38.93 -10.25
C ALA A 116 5.10 37.47 -10.09
N CYS A 117 6.24 37.24 -9.44
CA CYS A 117 6.83 35.91 -9.23
C CYS A 117 6.61 35.34 -7.83
N LEU A 118 6.35 36.20 -6.83
CA LEU A 118 6.05 35.78 -5.47
C LEU A 118 4.57 35.37 -5.36
N ARG A 119 4.30 34.07 -5.18
CA ARG A 119 2.95 33.60 -4.81
C ARG A 119 2.72 33.76 -3.32
N ILE A 120 2.40 34.99 -2.91
CA ILE A 120 2.11 35.30 -1.50
C ILE A 120 0.68 34.88 -1.10
N ASN A 121 -0.19 34.67 -2.09
CA ASN A 121 -1.62 34.41 -1.88
C ASN A 121 -1.92 33.18 -1.00
N GLY A 122 -1.09 32.14 -1.03
CA GLY A 122 -1.29 30.96 -0.16
C GLY A 122 -1.00 31.25 1.31
N ALA A 123 0.11 31.97 1.57
CA ALA A 123 0.55 32.29 2.93
C ALA A 123 -0.31 33.35 3.62
N MET A 124 -0.87 34.30 2.85
CA MET A 124 -1.69 35.41 3.36
C MET A 124 -3.15 35.01 3.69
N VAL A 125 -3.56 33.77 3.45
CA VAL A 125 -4.92 33.34 3.75
C VAL A 125 -5.13 33.28 5.26
N GLY A 126 -6.16 33.99 5.73
CA GLY A 126 -6.57 33.96 7.13
C GLY A 126 -6.86 32.54 7.61
N SER A 127 -6.49 32.23 8.85
CA SER A 127 -6.59 30.88 9.42
C SER A 127 -7.98 30.24 9.32
N ARG A 128 -9.05 31.04 9.41
CA ARG A 128 -10.43 30.56 9.26
C ARG A 128 -10.73 30.08 7.84
N ARG A 129 -10.36 30.86 6.83
CA ARG A 129 -10.57 30.49 5.42
C ARG A 129 -9.72 29.28 5.05
N TRP A 130 -8.47 29.24 5.54
CA TRP A 130 -7.60 28.07 5.39
C TRP A 130 -8.24 26.80 5.96
N ARG A 131 -8.63 26.81 7.24
CA ARG A 131 -9.28 25.65 7.88
C ARG A 131 -10.54 25.19 7.16
N SER A 132 -11.34 26.14 6.64
CA SER A 132 -12.52 25.78 5.83
C SER A 132 -12.16 25.12 4.50
N SER A 133 -11.03 25.47 3.89
CA SER A 133 -10.52 24.76 2.71
C SER A 133 -10.03 23.37 3.08
N GLU A 134 -9.18 23.29 4.10
CA GLU A 134 -8.63 22.05 4.65
C GLU A 134 -9.72 21.04 5.00
N SER A 135 -10.73 21.45 5.79
CA SER A 135 -11.85 20.57 6.16
C SER A 135 -12.65 20.08 4.96
N ARG A 136 -12.79 20.88 3.89
CA ARG A 136 -13.49 20.45 2.67
C ARG A 136 -12.68 19.43 1.89
N THR A 137 -11.38 19.66 1.73
CA THR A 137 -10.47 18.71 1.08
C THR A 137 -10.43 17.39 1.85
N VAL A 138 -10.26 17.44 3.18
CA VAL A 138 -10.27 16.24 4.02
C VAL A 138 -11.61 15.52 3.91
N ALA A 139 -12.74 16.21 4.05
CA ALA A 139 -14.05 15.57 4.00
C ALA A 139 -14.34 14.88 2.66
N ALA A 140 -13.86 15.43 1.54
CA ALA A 140 -14.02 14.83 0.22
C ALA A 140 -13.15 13.58 0.04
N VAL A 141 -11.87 13.68 0.44
CA VAL A 141 -10.87 12.65 0.14
C VAL A 141 -10.81 11.53 1.20
N GLN A 142 -11.20 11.82 2.44
CA GLN A 142 -11.08 10.91 3.58
C GLN A 142 -11.70 9.52 3.34
N PRO A 143 -12.91 9.36 2.77
CA PRO A 143 -13.47 8.03 2.53
C PRO A 143 -12.61 7.19 1.57
N LYS A 144 -11.99 7.82 0.57
CA LYS A 144 -11.11 7.12 -0.40
C LYS A 144 -9.78 6.74 0.25
N VAL A 145 -9.22 7.64 1.07
CA VAL A 145 -7.97 7.37 1.81
C VAL A 145 -8.19 6.25 2.83
N GLN A 146 -9.33 6.22 3.52
CA GLN A 146 -9.70 5.12 4.41
C GLN A 146 -9.79 3.80 3.64
N ALA A 147 -10.52 3.78 2.53
CA ALA A 147 -10.64 2.58 1.70
C ALA A 147 -9.27 2.10 1.18
N TRP A 148 -8.38 3.02 0.79
CA TRP A 148 -7.03 2.68 0.39
C TRP A 148 -6.18 2.12 1.54
N GLY A 149 -6.23 2.75 2.71
CA GLY A 149 -5.56 2.26 3.92
C GLY A 149 -6.06 0.87 4.34
N ASP A 150 -7.36 0.60 4.22
CA ASP A 150 -7.93 -0.73 4.46
C ASP A 150 -7.34 -1.77 3.50
N ARG A 151 -7.17 -1.44 2.21
CA ARG A 151 -6.53 -2.34 1.23
C ARG A 151 -5.06 -2.59 1.52
N ILE A 152 -4.32 -1.56 1.96
CA ILE A 152 -2.92 -1.74 2.39
C ILE A 152 -2.85 -2.69 3.58
N ALA A 153 -3.77 -2.53 4.55
CA ALA A 153 -3.84 -3.41 5.70
C ALA A 153 -4.18 -4.85 5.31
N ASP A 154 -5.14 -5.05 4.40
CA ASP A 154 -5.51 -6.36 3.87
C ASP A 154 -4.32 -7.05 3.19
N LEU A 155 -3.62 -6.36 2.29
CA LEU A 155 -2.43 -6.89 1.60
C LEU A 155 -1.31 -7.24 2.59
N ALA A 156 -1.07 -6.38 3.58
CA ALA A 156 -0.07 -6.64 4.61
C ALA A 156 -0.43 -7.86 5.48
N VAL A 157 -1.72 -8.15 5.67
CA VAL A 157 -2.16 -9.36 6.36
C VAL A 157 -2.01 -10.59 5.47
N GLU A 158 -2.40 -10.51 4.20
CA GLU A 158 -2.23 -11.59 3.21
C GLU A 158 -0.77 -12.05 3.16
N HIS A 159 0.18 -11.11 2.98
CA HIS A 159 1.61 -11.42 2.99
C HIS A 159 2.08 -12.08 4.31
N ARG A 160 1.52 -11.69 5.45
CA ARG A 160 1.84 -12.32 6.74
C ARG A 160 1.25 -13.71 6.86
N SER A 161 0.06 -13.95 6.31
CA SER A 161 -0.63 -15.24 6.26
C SER A 161 0.14 -16.21 5.37
N ASP A 162 0.55 -15.77 4.18
CA ASP A 162 1.31 -16.58 3.22
C ASP A 162 2.69 -16.98 3.74
N ALA A 163 3.36 -16.08 4.46
CA ALA A 163 4.65 -16.37 5.10
C ALA A 163 4.52 -17.23 6.38
N LEU A 164 3.31 -17.42 6.92
CA LEU A 164 3.10 -18.06 8.21
C LEU A 164 3.51 -19.54 8.23
N PRO A 165 3.15 -20.39 7.24
CA PRO A 165 3.55 -21.80 7.25
C PRO A 165 5.06 -22.00 7.34
N GLN A 166 5.83 -21.24 6.56
CA GLN A 166 7.30 -21.31 6.60
C GLN A 166 7.85 -20.88 7.96
N ARG A 167 7.26 -19.85 8.59
CA ARG A 167 7.64 -19.41 9.93
C ARG A 167 7.29 -20.42 11.01
N LEU A 168 6.15 -21.10 10.89
CA LEU A 168 5.75 -22.16 11.81
C LEU A 168 6.68 -23.39 11.68
N GLU A 169 7.03 -23.75 10.44
CA GLU A 169 8.02 -24.79 10.15
C GLU A 169 9.38 -24.43 10.78
N ALA A 170 9.92 -23.24 10.51
CA ALA A 170 11.20 -22.78 11.04
C ALA A 170 11.20 -22.66 12.59
N LEU A 171 10.08 -22.26 13.19
CA LEU A 171 9.92 -22.33 14.65
C LEU A 171 10.04 -23.77 15.14
N TRP A 172 9.36 -24.70 14.47
CA TRP A 172 9.27 -26.08 14.92
C TRP A 172 10.55 -26.86 14.72
N THR A 173 11.19 -26.75 13.55
CA THR A 173 12.38 -27.51 13.17
C THR A 173 13.65 -26.83 13.69
N GLU A 174 13.80 -25.53 13.42
CA GLU A 174 15.02 -24.79 13.71
C GLU A 174 14.97 -24.10 15.08
N GLY A 175 13.79 -23.87 15.65
CA GLY A 175 13.64 -23.12 16.91
C GLY A 175 13.69 -21.60 16.71
N ILE A 176 13.48 -21.10 15.49
CA ILE A 176 13.49 -19.66 15.22
C ILE A 176 12.16 -19.05 15.71
N GLY A 177 12.22 -18.10 16.65
CA GLY A 177 11.03 -17.48 17.20
C GLY A 177 10.20 -16.78 16.11
N LEU A 178 8.86 -16.90 16.16
CA LEU A 178 7.95 -16.34 15.15
C LEU A 178 8.13 -14.84 14.93
N GLN A 179 8.56 -14.08 15.95
CA GLN A 179 8.73 -12.63 15.90
C GLN A 179 10.20 -12.19 15.71
N GLY A 180 11.10 -13.10 15.30
CA GLY A 180 12.52 -12.76 15.09
C GLY A 180 13.36 -12.70 16.39
N GLY A 181 12.96 -13.45 17.42
CA GLY A 181 13.64 -13.49 18.73
C GLY A 181 14.77 -14.52 18.84
N ALA A 182 15.29 -14.68 20.06
CA ALA A 182 16.31 -15.69 20.38
C ALA A 182 15.85 -17.11 20.02
N ARG A 183 16.82 -17.95 19.61
CA ARG A 183 16.56 -19.33 19.22
C ARG A 183 16.10 -20.17 20.41
N LEU A 184 14.92 -20.77 20.28
CA LEU A 184 14.32 -21.68 21.26
C LEU A 184 15.02 -23.05 21.20
N GLN A 185 15.59 -23.45 22.34
CA GLN A 185 16.45 -24.63 22.40
C GLN A 185 15.64 -25.91 22.59
N THR A 186 14.49 -25.83 23.27
CA THR A 186 13.70 -27.00 23.63
C THR A 186 12.35 -27.04 22.90
N TYR A 187 11.86 -28.24 22.60
CA TYR A 187 10.51 -28.40 22.04
C TYR A 187 9.41 -27.92 22.99
N ARG A 188 9.66 -27.96 24.31
CA ARG A 188 8.76 -27.37 25.31
C ARG A 188 8.62 -25.85 25.10
N GLU A 189 9.73 -25.15 24.89
CA GLU A 189 9.71 -23.71 24.58
C GLU A 189 8.99 -23.43 23.26
N ARG A 190 9.23 -24.25 22.23
CA ARG A 190 8.58 -24.12 20.91
C ARG A 190 7.06 -24.28 21.00
N ARG A 191 6.58 -25.30 21.73
CA ARG A 191 5.13 -25.49 22.01
C ARG A 191 4.54 -24.31 22.77
N ALA A 192 5.23 -23.81 23.80
CA ALA A 192 4.77 -22.64 24.55
C ALA A 192 4.71 -21.39 23.65
N ALA A 193 5.66 -21.21 22.74
CA ALA A 193 5.65 -20.12 21.76
C ALA A 193 4.48 -20.23 20.77
N LEU A 194 4.16 -21.43 20.27
CA LEU A 194 2.98 -21.65 19.43
C LEU A 194 1.67 -21.28 20.14
N LEU A 195 1.51 -21.73 21.39
CA LEU A 195 0.33 -21.43 22.20
C LEU A 195 0.21 -19.92 22.49
N SER A 196 1.32 -19.27 22.86
CA SER A 196 1.37 -17.83 23.10
C SER A 196 1.05 -17.04 21.83
N TYR A 197 1.63 -17.43 20.69
CA TYR A 197 1.37 -16.78 19.41
C TYR A 197 -0.11 -16.88 19.02
N TRP A 198 -0.69 -18.08 19.15
CA TRP A 198 -2.11 -18.32 18.89
C TRP A 198 -3.01 -17.49 19.82
N ALA A 199 -2.72 -17.48 21.13
CA ALA A 199 -3.50 -16.73 22.13
C ALA A 199 -3.40 -15.20 21.96
N SER A 200 -2.30 -14.70 21.39
CA SER A 200 -2.09 -13.27 21.15
C SER A 200 -2.88 -12.70 19.98
N ARG A 201 -3.59 -13.53 19.20
CA ARG A 201 -4.36 -13.06 18.04
C ARG A 201 -5.62 -12.33 18.51
N THR A 202 -5.91 -11.19 17.88
CA THR A 202 -7.11 -10.39 18.13
C THR A 202 -8.37 -11.03 17.55
N ASP A 203 -9.54 -10.61 18.04
CA ASP A 203 -10.84 -11.12 17.59
C ASP A 203 -11.33 -10.40 16.32
N THR A 204 -10.57 -10.62 15.25
CA THR A 204 -10.85 -10.12 13.91
C THR A 204 -10.87 -11.28 12.91
N VAL A 205 -11.43 -11.06 11.72
CA VAL A 205 -11.44 -12.06 10.62
C VAL A 205 -10.01 -12.56 10.34
N TRP A 206 -9.05 -11.63 10.34
CA TRP A 206 -7.63 -11.90 10.17
C TRP A 206 -7.00 -12.69 11.33
N GLY A 207 -7.36 -12.35 12.57
CA GLY A 207 -6.93 -13.11 13.74
C GLY A 207 -7.44 -14.56 13.69
N ASP A 208 -8.68 -14.77 13.25
CA ASP A 208 -9.28 -16.09 13.09
C ASP A 208 -8.64 -16.92 11.98
N GLU A 209 -8.24 -16.30 10.88
CA GLU A 209 -7.49 -16.97 9.82
C GLU A 209 -6.13 -17.47 10.32
N ILE A 210 -5.35 -16.60 10.96
CA ILE A 210 -4.06 -16.98 11.54
C ILE A 210 -4.26 -18.07 12.61
N ARG A 211 -5.28 -17.94 13.47
CA ARG A 211 -5.62 -18.97 14.46
C ARG A 211 -5.89 -20.33 13.79
N ARG A 212 -6.69 -20.35 12.71
CA ARG A 212 -6.98 -21.58 11.95
C ARG A 212 -5.73 -22.19 11.33
N ALA A 213 -4.85 -21.37 10.74
CA ALA A 213 -3.60 -21.84 10.16
C ALA A 213 -2.69 -22.49 11.22
N VAL A 214 -2.54 -21.85 12.39
CA VAL A 214 -1.76 -22.39 13.52
C VAL A 214 -2.37 -23.69 14.05
N ILE A 215 -3.70 -23.76 14.19
CA ILE A 215 -4.40 -24.98 14.61
C ILE A 215 -4.14 -26.13 13.62
N ALA A 216 -4.25 -25.85 12.32
CA ALA A 216 -4.01 -26.84 11.27
C ALA A 216 -2.56 -27.36 11.33
N PHE A 217 -1.58 -26.46 11.47
CA PHE A 217 -0.17 -26.83 11.64
C PHE A 217 0.06 -27.69 12.89
N CYS A 218 -0.48 -27.28 14.04
CA CYS A 218 -0.35 -28.04 15.29
C CYS A 218 -0.94 -29.46 15.14
N ARG A 219 -2.09 -29.60 14.47
CA ARG A 219 -2.74 -30.90 14.25
C ARG A 219 -1.97 -31.78 13.26
N ALA A 220 -1.47 -31.21 12.18
CA ALA A 220 -0.79 -31.97 11.13
C ALA A 220 0.65 -32.32 11.52
N VAL A 221 1.42 -31.36 12.03
CA VAL A 221 2.87 -31.51 12.26
C VAL A 221 3.18 -31.85 13.71
N VAL A 222 2.73 -31.01 14.65
CA VAL A 222 3.14 -31.16 16.07
C VAL A 222 2.59 -32.44 16.69
N GLN A 223 1.32 -32.77 16.47
CA GLN A 223 0.70 -33.97 17.03
C GLN A 223 1.24 -35.29 16.47
N HIS A 224 1.84 -35.27 15.29
CA HIS A 224 2.45 -36.45 14.67
C HIS A 224 3.97 -36.52 14.88
N SER A 225 4.54 -35.60 15.67
CA SER A 225 5.97 -35.57 15.99
C SER A 225 6.29 -36.39 17.24
N ASP A 226 7.59 -36.58 17.53
CA ASP A 226 8.08 -37.19 18.78
C ASP A 226 7.79 -36.35 20.04
N HIS A 227 7.29 -35.12 19.86
CA HIS A 227 7.08 -34.15 20.93
C HIS A 227 5.68 -33.50 20.88
N PRO A 228 4.60 -34.30 20.90
CA PRO A 228 3.23 -33.79 20.79
C PRO A 228 2.86 -32.89 21.97
N PHE A 229 1.75 -32.14 21.83
CA PHE A 229 1.20 -31.42 22.98
C PHE A 229 0.69 -32.40 24.03
N THR A 230 0.90 -32.05 25.28
CA THR A 230 0.32 -32.76 26.43
C THR A 230 -1.18 -32.49 26.53
N ASP A 231 -1.91 -33.39 27.20
CA ASP A 231 -3.35 -33.19 27.44
C ASP A 231 -3.66 -31.89 28.19
N ALA A 232 -2.76 -31.46 29.08
CA ALA A 232 -2.90 -30.19 29.80
C ALA A 232 -2.81 -28.98 28.85
N GLU A 233 -1.86 -29.01 27.90
CA GLU A 233 -1.72 -27.97 26.87
C GLU A 233 -2.92 -27.99 25.91
N LEU A 234 -3.40 -29.16 25.50
CA LEU A 234 -4.59 -29.29 24.65
C LEU A 234 -5.86 -28.76 25.32
N ARG A 235 -6.04 -29.01 26.62
CA ARG A 235 -7.17 -28.44 27.38
C ARG A 235 -7.10 -26.92 27.47
N ALA A 236 -5.91 -26.35 27.71
CA ALA A 236 -5.73 -24.90 27.71
C ALA A 236 -6.04 -24.29 26.33
N PHE A 237 -5.67 -24.99 25.26
CA PHE A 237 -5.94 -24.58 23.89
C PHE A 237 -7.44 -24.63 23.55
N GLY A 238 -8.12 -25.72 23.88
CA GLY A 238 -9.56 -25.91 23.65
C GLY A 238 -10.44 -24.97 24.46
N ALA A 239 -10.13 -24.74 25.75
CA ALA A 239 -10.87 -23.81 26.59
C ALA A 239 -10.84 -22.39 26.02
N THR A 240 -9.71 -21.99 25.44
CA THR A 240 -9.60 -20.68 24.79
C THR A 240 -10.42 -20.62 23.50
N GLN A 241 -10.52 -21.71 22.74
CA GLN A 241 -11.35 -21.77 21.52
C GLN A 241 -12.85 -21.67 21.84
N GLU A 242 -13.30 -22.27 22.94
CA GLU A 242 -14.69 -22.20 23.39
C GLU A 242 -15.08 -20.77 23.81
N ILE A 243 -14.20 -20.06 24.51
CA ILE A 243 -14.38 -18.64 24.85
C ILE A 243 -14.47 -17.78 23.58
N LEU A 244 -13.61 -18.03 22.59
CA LEU A 244 -13.60 -17.28 21.33
C LEU A 244 -14.85 -17.56 20.48
N SER A 245 -15.32 -18.80 20.42
CA SER A 245 -16.51 -19.18 19.65
C SER A 245 -17.83 -18.72 20.28
N SER A 246 -17.84 -18.45 21.58
CA SER A 246 -19.00 -17.92 22.32
C SER A 246 -19.04 -16.38 22.37
N SER A 247 -17.94 -15.71 22.02
CA SER A 247 -17.91 -14.25 21.91
C SER A 247 -18.76 -13.81 20.70
N PRO A 248 -19.73 -12.88 20.87
CA PRO A 248 -20.55 -12.42 19.76
C PRO A 248 -19.63 -11.82 18.71
N ARG A 249 -19.62 -12.41 17.51
CA ARG A 249 -18.86 -11.87 16.37
C ARG A 249 -19.28 -10.43 16.19
N SER A 250 -18.31 -9.52 16.22
CA SER A 250 -18.55 -8.13 15.85
C SER A 250 -19.24 -8.14 14.49
N PRO A 251 -20.39 -7.46 14.32
CA PRO A 251 -21.08 -7.44 13.04
C PRO A 251 -20.06 -7.04 11.99
N GLY A 252 -19.86 -7.90 10.99
CA GLY A 252 -18.99 -7.58 9.86
C GLY A 252 -19.39 -6.24 9.26
N PRO A 253 -18.48 -5.50 8.62
CA PRO A 253 -18.82 -4.24 7.96
C PRO A 253 -20.05 -4.51 7.11
N ALA A 254 -21.18 -3.88 7.48
CA ALA A 254 -22.43 -4.05 6.78
C ALA A 254 -22.11 -3.87 5.29
N GLU A 255 -22.46 -4.85 4.45
CA GLU A 255 -22.32 -4.71 3.00
C GLU A 255 -22.96 -3.38 2.63
N VAL A 256 -22.13 -2.37 2.41
CA VAL A 256 -22.57 -1.06 1.98
C VAL A 256 -23.02 -1.31 0.56
N GLY A 257 -24.34 -1.47 0.39
CA GLY A 257 -24.96 -1.70 -0.90
C GLY A 257 -24.39 -0.72 -1.89
N ALA A 258 -23.63 -1.25 -2.86
CA ALA A 258 -23.14 -0.47 -3.96
C ALA A 258 -24.36 0.13 -4.69
N PRO A 259 -24.41 1.46 -4.91
CA PRO A 259 -25.48 2.11 -5.64
C PRO A 259 -25.52 1.70 -7.12
#